data_AF-A0A2S4VQL9-F1
#
_entry.id   AF-A0A2S4VQL9-F1
#
_cell.length_a   1.000
_cell.length_b   1.000
_cell.length_c   1.000
_cell.angle_alpha   90.00
_cell.angle_beta   90.00
_cell.angle_gamma   90.00
#
_symmetry.space_group_name_H-M   'P 1'
#
loop_
_entity.id
_entity.type
_entity.pdbx_description
1 polymer ?
#
loop_
_entity_poly.entity_id
_entity_poly.type
_entity_poly.pdbx_seq_one_letter_code
_entity_poly.pdbx_strand_id
1 'polypeptide(L)'
;MAPPPTIRQEAIPLWKQYPKHSGKSSRLDRITGFDVLSLFDPPKPKQLARQVFINLSLPSQAWKSNKKGEVLVGHPTEAWEHPSNQIKTAKYSLLTFIPRNLLEQFRRIANVFFLSLVILQFIPKFSQVSPALAALPLLSVLAITAIKDAYEDVRRHAADYKTNHQLVQTISSSTYTNQNITTPAKSSFKINWFHKKPDSELLPPKKHWCSRRRKVFPADFRRTTPPGSQSSTVDAAAEESNTAGFEPTCWQDLRVGDFVRLKNDDSVPADMIICATSDKEENVCFIETKNLDGETNLKSRHALPSLSHLRSAHDCANSKHRKNRFVVENEVPDANMFAYSAAIVFPDLDVDQALAHEQTKDGHQAGHRVPVDMNSVLLRGTVFGTPNGSSDSSFSPAPILRS
;
A
#
# COMPACT_ATOMS: atom_id res chain seq x y z
N MET A 1 -16.51 27.95 48.16
CA MET A 1 -15.77 26.68 47.96
C MET A 1 -15.18 26.76 46.55
N ALA A 2 -13.90 27.11 46.41
CA ALA A 2 -13.28 27.22 45.09
C ALA A 2 -13.17 25.82 44.45
N PRO A 3 -13.42 25.68 43.14
CA PRO A 3 -13.24 24.39 42.48
C PRO A 3 -11.75 23.98 42.52
N PRO A 4 -11.45 22.67 42.59
CA PRO A 4 -10.09 22.20 42.70
C PRO A 4 -9.29 22.52 41.43
N PRO A 5 -7.96 22.73 41.53
CA PRO A 5 -7.11 23.00 40.39
C PRO A 5 -7.06 21.78 39.47
N THR A 6 -7.57 21.93 38.25
CA THR A 6 -7.53 20.92 37.20
C THR A 6 -6.06 20.66 36.81
N ILE A 7 -5.56 19.47 37.13
CA ILE A 7 -4.22 19.02 36.73
C ILE A 7 -4.20 18.91 35.20
N ARG A 8 -3.41 19.79 34.55
CA ARG A 8 -3.13 19.78 33.10
C ARG A 8 -2.54 18.43 32.70
N GLN A 9 -3.29 17.61 31.97
CA GLN A 9 -2.72 16.50 31.20
C GLN A 9 -2.40 17.02 29.79
N GLU A 10 -1.11 17.10 29.46
CA GLU A 10 -0.66 17.46 28.11
C GLU A 10 -1.15 16.40 27.11
N ALA A 11 -1.72 16.84 25.98
CA ALA A 11 -2.11 15.94 24.90
C ALA A 11 -0.89 15.13 24.43
N ILE A 12 -0.96 13.82 24.62
CA ILE A 12 0.13 12.91 24.35
C ILE A 12 0.35 12.89 22.83
N PRO A 13 1.53 13.26 22.29
CA PRO A 13 1.78 13.18 20.86
C PRO A 13 1.63 11.74 20.37
N LEU A 14 1.17 11.52 19.13
CA LEU A 14 0.86 10.19 18.56
C LEU A 14 1.97 9.14 18.80
N TRP A 15 3.25 9.54 18.79
CA TRP A 15 4.39 8.66 19.08
C TRP A 15 4.54 8.25 20.56
N LYS A 16 3.89 8.95 21.50
CA LYS A 16 3.76 8.60 22.93
C LYS A 16 2.44 7.90 23.28
N GLN A 17 1.43 7.88 22.39
CA GLN A 17 0.11 7.27 22.67
C GLN A 17 0.12 5.74 22.67
N TYR A 18 1.23 5.11 22.26
CA TYR A 18 1.37 3.67 22.25
C TYR A 18 2.24 3.18 23.40
N PRO A 19 1.86 2.07 24.06
CA PRO A 19 2.73 1.45 25.05
C PRO A 19 4.04 1.09 24.34
N LYS A 20 5.16 1.61 24.85
CA LYS A 20 6.47 0.99 24.57
C LYS A 20 6.31 -0.45 25.04
N HIS A 21 6.23 -1.40 24.10
CA HIS A 21 6.36 -2.82 24.45
C HIS A 21 7.74 -3.00 25.09
N SER A 22 7.79 -2.85 26.41
CA SER A 22 8.89 -3.23 27.27
C SER A 22 8.84 -4.76 27.42
N GLY A 23 8.90 -5.47 26.29
CA GLY A 23 9.27 -6.86 26.30
C GLY A 23 10.75 -6.91 26.67
N LYS A 24 11.05 -7.20 27.93
CA LYS A 24 12.39 -7.64 28.33
C LYS A 24 12.61 -9.00 27.66
N SER A 25 12.95 -8.98 26.37
CA SER A 25 13.46 -10.14 25.65
C SER A 25 14.68 -10.61 26.44
N SER A 26 14.59 -11.84 26.96
CA SER A 26 15.69 -12.47 27.68
C SER A 26 16.91 -12.47 26.78
N ARG A 27 18.11 -12.25 27.32
CA ARG A 27 19.35 -12.35 26.53
C ARG A 27 19.48 -13.73 25.86
N LEU A 28 18.86 -14.76 26.43
CA LEU A 28 18.81 -16.11 25.88
C LEU A 28 17.90 -16.20 24.64
N ASP A 29 16.75 -15.50 24.62
CA ASP A 29 15.88 -15.44 23.44
C ASP A 29 16.55 -14.75 22.25
N ARG A 30 17.48 -13.82 22.51
CA ARG A 30 18.30 -13.17 21.47
C ARG A 30 19.35 -14.10 20.87
N ILE A 31 19.79 -15.11 21.61
CA ILE A 31 20.83 -16.06 21.18
C ILE A 31 20.18 -17.25 20.45
N THR A 32 19.03 -17.74 20.92
CA THR A 32 18.30 -18.85 20.27
C THR A 32 17.42 -18.40 19.10
N GLY A 33 17.01 -17.13 19.08
CA GLY A 33 16.20 -16.54 18.00
C GLY A 33 16.99 -15.86 16.88
N PHE A 34 18.32 -15.95 16.88
CA PHE A 34 19.15 -15.33 15.84
C PHE A 34 19.11 -16.15 14.55
N ASP A 35 18.11 -15.89 13.71
CA ASP A 35 18.06 -16.43 12.35
C ASP A 35 19.03 -15.64 11.46
N VAL A 36 20.11 -16.28 11.00
CA VAL A 36 21.10 -15.68 10.09
C VAL A 36 20.44 -15.18 8.80
N LEU A 37 19.31 -15.77 8.39
CA LEU A 37 18.54 -15.31 7.22
C LEU A 37 17.92 -13.94 7.43
N SER A 38 17.61 -13.56 8.68
CA SER A 38 17.02 -12.25 8.99
C SER A 38 17.95 -11.07 8.71
N LEU A 39 19.27 -11.31 8.59
CA LEU A 39 20.25 -10.31 8.15
C LEU A 39 20.03 -9.86 6.70
N PHE A 40 19.40 -10.71 5.90
CA PHE A 40 19.08 -10.42 4.50
C PHE A 40 17.68 -9.82 4.32
N ASP A 41 16.86 -9.83 5.38
CA ASP A 41 15.52 -9.28 5.33
C ASP A 41 15.53 -7.78 5.63
N PRO A 42 14.78 -6.97 4.87
CA PRO A 42 14.64 -5.56 5.20
C PRO A 42 13.96 -5.43 6.59
N PRO A 43 14.31 -4.40 7.37
CA PRO A 43 13.64 -4.16 8.64
C PRO A 43 12.13 -4.00 8.41
N LYS A 44 11.32 -4.75 9.16
CA LYS A 44 9.87 -4.64 9.08
C LYS A 44 9.46 -3.22 9.51
N PRO A 45 8.64 -2.51 8.72
CA PRO A 45 8.14 -1.20 9.14
C PRO A 45 7.29 -1.38 10.39
N LYS A 46 7.36 -0.41 11.31
CA LYS A 46 6.47 -0.41 12.48
C LYS A 46 5.03 -0.19 12.01
N GLN A 47 4.11 -1.00 12.50
CA GLN A 47 2.69 -0.79 12.28
C GLN A 47 2.22 0.30 13.25
N LEU A 48 1.90 1.46 12.70
CA LEU A 48 1.42 2.63 13.44
C LEU A 48 0.03 2.98 12.89
N ALA A 49 -0.81 3.59 13.72
CA ALA A 49 -2.04 4.23 13.23
C ALA A 49 -1.68 5.33 12.25
N ARG A 50 -2.56 5.56 11.28
CA ARG A 50 -2.27 6.42 10.12
C ARG A 50 -3.34 7.46 9.99
N GLN A 51 -2.93 8.66 9.63
CA GLN A 51 -3.84 9.73 9.26
C GLN A 51 -3.59 10.08 7.80
N VAL A 52 -4.66 10.17 7.01
CA VAL A 52 -4.61 10.51 5.59
C VAL A 52 -5.31 11.84 5.37
N PHE A 53 -4.59 12.81 4.83
CA PHE A 53 -5.07 14.18 4.68
C PHE A 53 -5.54 14.41 3.25
N ILE A 54 -6.80 14.79 3.09
CA ILE A 54 -7.43 15.02 1.78
C ILE A 54 -7.74 16.49 1.63
N ASN A 55 -7.17 17.11 0.58
CA ASN A 55 -7.24 18.55 0.32
C ASN A 55 -6.82 19.45 1.50
N LEU A 56 -6.05 18.89 2.43
CA LEU A 56 -5.51 19.56 3.61
C LEU A 56 -3.98 19.46 3.59
N SER A 57 -3.31 20.50 4.06
CA SER A 57 -1.87 20.47 4.28
C SER A 57 -1.53 19.59 5.47
N LEU A 58 -0.39 18.90 5.40
CA LEU A 58 0.12 18.14 6.54
C LEU A 58 0.44 19.07 7.72
N PRO A 59 0.17 18.64 8.96
CA PRO A 59 0.48 19.44 10.15
C PRO A 59 2.00 19.48 10.42
N SER A 60 2.47 20.46 11.19
CA SER A 60 3.89 20.61 11.54
C SER A 60 4.52 19.35 12.18
N GLN A 61 3.72 18.57 12.90
CA GLN A 61 4.08 17.32 13.58
C GLN A 61 4.40 16.18 12.61
N ALA A 62 4.01 16.31 11.34
CA ALA A 62 4.36 15.35 10.30
C ALA A 62 5.86 15.28 10.05
N TRP A 63 6.58 16.36 10.36
CA TRP A 63 8.00 16.56 10.09
C TRP A 63 8.85 16.32 11.34
N LYS A 64 10.06 15.82 11.16
CA LYS A 64 11.04 15.65 12.24
C LYS A 64 11.55 17.00 12.72
N SER A 65 11.87 17.10 14.01
CA SER A 65 12.51 18.30 14.57
C SER A 65 14.01 18.07 14.80
N ASN A 66 14.79 19.12 14.58
CA ASN A 66 16.21 19.15 14.95
C ASN A 66 16.40 19.12 16.47
N LYS A 67 17.64 18.86 16.91
CA LYS A 67 18.03 19.00 18.34
C LYS A 67 17.75 20.39 18.93
N LYS A 68 17.63 21.41 18.07
CA LYS A 68 17.29 22.80 18.40
C LYS A 68 15.77 23.08 18.43
N GLY A 69 14.92 22.09 18.12
CA GLY A 69 13.47 22.24 18.08
C GLY A 69 12.88 22.73 16.75
N GLU A 70 13.70 23.13 15.79
CA GLU A 70 13.26 23.57 14.46
C GLU A 70 12.70 22.41 13.63
N VAL A 71 11.60 22.65 12.91
CA VAL A 71 10.92 21.65 12.08
C VAL A 71 11.65 21.48 10.74
N LEU A 72 12.05 20.25 10.42
CA LEU A 72 12.70 19.90 9.17
C LEU A 72 11.67 19.46 8.12
N VAL A 73 11.13 20.42 7.37
CA VAL A 73 10.26 20.15 6.22
C VAL A 73 11.02 19.28 5.20
N GLY A 74 10.40 18.19 4.75
CA GLY A 74 11.04 17.21 3.86
C GLY A 74 11.45 15.90 4.55
N HIS A 75 11.59 15.89 5.87
CA HIS A 75 11.92 14.69 6.63
C HIS A 75 10.72 14.21 7.46
N PRO A 76 9.86 13.34 6.92
CA PRO A 76 8.69 12.86 7.65
C PRO A 76 9.08 12.01 8.85
N THR A 77 8.21 12.04 9.86
CA THR A 77 8.20 11.09 10.97
C THR A 77 7.58 9.76 10.53
N GLU A 78 7.99 8.63 11.15
CA GLU A 78 7.54 7.28 10.76
C GLU A 78 6.01 7.10 10.72
N ALA A 79 5.26 7.83 11.55
CA ALA A 79 3.79 7.78 11.57
C ALA A 79 3.12 8.39 10.31
N TRP A 80 3.84 9.25 9.61
CA TRP A 80 3.36 10.06 8.49
C TRP A 80 3.94 9.63 7.14
N GLU A 81 4.83 8.64 7.15
CA GLU A 81 5.44 8.07 5.97
C GLU A 81 4.78 6.72 5.65
N HIS A 82 3.99 6.67 4.58
CA HIS A 82 3.25 5.48 4.18
C HIS A 82 4.08 4.54 3.30
N PRO A 83 3.86 3.21 3.35
CA PRO A 83 4.56 2.26 2.48
C PRO A 83 4.12 2.39 1.01
N SER A 84 5.06 2.13 0.09
CA SER A 84 4.79 2.01 -1.35
C SER A 84 3.76 0.91 -1.63
N ASN A 85 2.96 1.07 -2.70
CA ASN A 85 2.02 0.03 -3.14
C ASN A 85 2.69 -1.13 -3.92
N GLN A 86 4.02 -1.10 -4.06
CA GLN A 86 4.78 -2.13 -4.74
C GLN A 86 4.72 -3.47 -3.97
N ILE A 87 4.24 -4.52 -4.62
CA ILE A 87 4.34 -5.90 -4.13
C ILE A 87 5.72 -6.47 -4.47
N LYS A 88 6.31 -7.19 -3.51
CA LYS A 88 7.49 -8.02 -3.71
C LYS A 88 7.30 -9.35 -2.99
N THR A 89 7.03 -10.40 -3.76
CA THR A 89 6.93 -11.78 -3.28
C THR A 89 8.22 -12.57 -3.53
N ALA A 90 9.05 -12.12 -4.47
CA ALA A 90 10.35 -12.74 -4.72
C ALA A 90 11.29 -12.62 -3.52
N LYS A 91 11.95 -13.74 -3.18
CA LYS A 91 12.81 -13.85 -1.99
C LYS A 91 14.24 -13.43 -2.28
N TYR A 92 14.68 -13.64 -3.52
CA TYR A 92 16.07 -13.48 -3.91
C TYR A 92 16.24 -12.29 -4.86
N SER A 93 17.37 -11.61 -4.72
CA SER A 93 17.95 -10.78 -5.77
C SER A 93 19.03 -11.58 -6.49
N LEU A 94 19.45 -11.17 -7.69
CA LEU A 94 20.52 -11.87 -8.42
C LEU A 94 21.78 -12.05 -7.57
N LEU A 95 22.12 -11.07 -6.73
CA LEU A 95 23.30 -11.14 -5.87
C LEU A 95 23.06 -11.92 -4.56
N THR A 96 21.85 -11.86 -4.00
CA THR A 96 21.54 -12.53 -2.73
C THR A 96 21.11 -13.98 -2.91
N PHE A 97 20.83 -14.41 -4.14
CA PHE A 97 20.38 -15.77 -4.45
C PHE A 97 21.35 -16.82 -3.92
N ILE A 98 22.60 -16.84 -4.38
CA ILE A 98 23.58 -17.87 -4.00
C ILE A 98 23.79 -17.95 -2.48
N PRO A 99 24.17 -16.87 -1.77
CA PRO A 99 24.46 -16.95 -0.34
C PRO A 99 23.21 -17.32 0.48
N ARG A 100 22.06 -16.75 0.17
CA ARG A 100 20.81 -17.01 0.92
C ARG A 100 20.29 -18.42 0.65
N ASN A 101 20.26 -18.84 -0.61
CA ASN A 101 19.83 -20.18 -1.00
C ASN A 101 20.72 -21.28 -0.40
N LEU A 102 22.06 -21.09 -0.39
CA LEU A 102 22.95 -22.05 0.27
C LEU A 102 22.67 -22.14 1.78
N LEU A 103 22.53 -21.00 2.45
CA LEU A 103 22.22 -20.96 3.89
C LEU A 103 20.88 -21.68 4.17
N GLU A 104 19.85 -21.44 3.36
CA GLU A 104 18.56 -22.12 3.47
C GLU A 104 18.69 -23.64 3.28
N GLN A 105 19.49 -24.09 2.31
CA GLN A 105 19.73 -25.53 2.09
C GLN A 105 20.51 -26.15 3.25
N PHE A 106 21.50 -25.47 3.83
CA PHE A 106 22.29 -25.97 4.96
C PHE A 106 21.58 -25.90 6.32
N ARG A 107 20.38 -25.30 6.41
CA ARG A 107 19.50 -25.47 7.59
C ARG A 107 18.99 -26.91 7.73
N ARG A 108 19.04 -27.71 6.66
CA ARG A 108 18.72 -29.14 6.74
C ARG A 108 19.92 -29.89 7.33
N ILE A 109 19.70 -30.56 8.47
CA ILE A 109 20.73 -31.32 9.20
C ILE A 109 21.43 -32.34 8.30
N ALA A 110 20.69 -32.98 7.38
CA ALA A 110 21.26 -33.93 6.41
C ALA A 110 22.35 -33.30 5.53
N ASN A 111 22.15 -32.07 5.05
CA ASN A 111 23.14 -31.39 4.21
C ASN A 111 24.42 -31.05 4.99
N VAL A 112 24.29 -30.70 6.27
CA VAL A 112 25.43 -30.50 7.18
C VAL A 112 26.18 -31.80 7.42
N PHE A 113 25.45 -32.91 7.62
CA PHE A 113 26.04 -34.24 7.78
C PHE A 113 26.84 -34.66 6.54
N PHE A 114 26.25 -34.57 5.33
CA PHE A 114 26.95 -34.92 4.10
C PHE A 114 28.15 -34.00 3.81
N LEU A 115 28.03 -32.69 4.11
CA LEU A 115 29.15 -31.77 4.00
C LEU A 115 30.29 -32.17 4.94
N SER A 116 29.98 -32.59 6.16
CA SER A 116 30.98 -33.05 7.14
C SER A 116 31.71 -34.30 6.65
N LEU A 117 31.00 -35.24 6.02
CA LEU A 117 31.61 -36.42 5.40
C LEU A 117 32.53 -36.06 4.23
N VAL A 118 32.14 -35.07 3.41
CA VAL A 118 32.99 -34.57 2.32
C VAL A 118 34.24 -33.89 2.88
N ILE A 119 34.11 -33.02 3.88
CA ILE A 119 35.23 -32.34 4.53
C ILE A 119 36.20 -33.36 5.14
N LEU A 120 35.71 -34.42 5.78
CA LEU A 120 36.55 -35.46 6.38
C LEU A 120 37.43 -36.16 5.34
N GLN A 121 36.96 -36.31 4.10
CA GLN A 121 37.74 -36.92 3.00
C GLN A 121 38.85 -36.01 2.47
N PHE A 122 38.81 -34.69 2.71
CA PHE A 122 39.94 -33.80 2.41
C PHE A 122 41.12 -34.01 3.36
N ILE A 123 40.93 -34.70 4.48
CA ILE A 123 42.02 -35.10 5.38
C ILE A 123 42.64 -36.39 4.84
N PRO A 124 43.89 -36.38 4.36
CA PRO A 124 44.48 -37.54 3.67
C PRO A 124 44.48 -38.83 4.50
N LYS A 125 44.51 -38.73 5.83
CA LYS A 125 44.45 -39.89 6.75
C LYS A 125 43.13 -40.65 6.70
N PHE A 126 42.04 -39.99 6.30
CA PHE A 126 40.69 -40.56 6.25
C PHE A 126 40.13 -40.65 4.81
N SER A 127 40.92 -40.24 3.81
CA SER A 127 40.53 -40.27 2.39
C SER A 127 40.53 -41.70 1.85
N GLN A 128 39.35 -42.21 1.49
CA GLN A 128 39.20 -43.53 0.83
C GLN A 128 38.97 -43.42 -0.69
N VAL A 129 38.37 -42.30 -1.13
CA VAL A 129 38.05 -42.00 -2.53
C VAL A 129 38.53 -40.57 -2.82
N SER A 130 38.71 -40.20 -4.08
CA SER A 130 39.07 -38.82 -4.40
C SER A 130 38.01 -37.85 -3.84
N PRO A 131 38.42 -36.78 -3.10
CA PRO A 131 37.48 -35.87 -2.45
C PRO A 131 36.47 -35.22 -3.41
N ALA A 132 36.90 -35.00 -4.66
CA ALA A 132 36.04 -34.47 -5.72
C ALA A 132 34.89 -35.42 -6.06
N LEU A 133 35.15 -36.73 -6.20
CA LEU A 133 34.12 -37.72 -6.50
C LEU A 133 33.15 -37.89 -5.33
N ALA A 134 33.65 -37.80 -4.09
CA ALA A 134 32.81 -37.86 -2.89
C ALA A 134 31.89 -36.64 -2.73
N ALA A 135 32.30 -35.47 -3.21
CA ALA A 135 31.49 -34.25 -3.18
C ALA A 135 30.38 -34.24 -4.24
N LEU A 136 30.51 -35.01 -5.33
CA LEU A 136 29.59 -34.97 -6.47
C LEU A 136 28.12 -35.18 -6.09
N PRO A 137 27.72 -36.17 -5.25
CA PRO A 137 26.32 -36.36 -4.91
C PRO A 137 25.73 -35.16 -4.16
N LEU A 138 26.48 -34.62 -3.19
CA LEU A 138 26.07 -33.44 -2.43
C LEU A 138 25.92 -32.22 -3.36
N LEU A 139 26.95 -31.94 -4.17
CA LEU A 139 26.92 -30.83 -5.12
C LEU A 139 25.76 -30.95 -6.13
N SER A 140 25.47 -32.17 -6.60
CA SER A 140 24.37 -32.43 -7.52
C SER A 140 23.01 -32.12 -6.90
N VAL A 141 22.77 -32.56 -5.67
CA VAL A 141 21.51 -32.29 -4.95
C VAL A 141 21.36 -30.79 -4.65
N LEU A 142 22.42 -30.13 -4.18
CA LEU A 142 22.40 -28.68 -3.93
C LEU A 142 22.18 -27.88 -5.24
N ALA A 143 22.78 -28.32 -6.35
CA ALA A 143 22.60 -27.68 -7.65
C ALA A 143 21.18 -27.84 -8.19
N ILE A 144 20.61 -29.05 -8.16
CA ILE A 144 19.24 -29.30 -8.64
C ILE A 144 18.22 -28.49 -7.83
N THR A 145 18.38 -28.47 -6.50
CA THR A 145 17.51 -27.68 -5.63
C THR A 145 17.66 -26.18 -5.88
N ALA A 146 18.89 -25.68 -6.05
CA ALA A 146 19.13 -24.29 -6.40
C ALA A 146 18.50 -23.91 -7.75
N ILE A 147 18.62 -24.74 -8.78
CA ILE A 147 18.01 -24.47 -10.10
C ILE A 147 16.49 -24.40 -9.98
N LYS A 148 15.87 -25.32 -9.24
CA LYS A 148 14.42 -25.30 -8.99
C LYS A 148 14.00 -24.01 -8.29
N ASP A 149 14.70 -23.65 -7.22
CA ASP A 149 14.39 -22.47 -6.40
C ASP A 149 14.61 -21.17 -7.20
N ALA A 150 15.63 -21.12 -8.06
CA ALA A 150 15.87 -20.03 -8.99
C ALA A 150 14.73 -19.88 -10.02
N TYR A 151 14.30 -21.00 -10.62
CA TYR A 151 13.19 -20.98 -11.58
C TYR A 151 11.88 -20.49 -10.93
N GLU A 152 11.59 -20.97 -9.72
CA GLU A 152 10.42 -20.53 -8.96
C GLU A 152 10.50 -19.03 -8.62
N ASP A 153 11.67 -18.53 -8.21
CA ASP A 153 11.83 -17.12 -7.87
C ASP A 153 11.77 -16.20 -9.11
N VAL A 154 12.27 -16.63 -10.26
CA VAL A 154 12.08 -15.92 -11.55
C VAL A 154 10.60 -15.80 -11.89
N ARG A 155 9.81 -16.86 -11.67
CA ARG A 155 8.35 -16.79 -11.84
C ARG A 155 7.69 -15.81 -10.89
N ARG A 156 8.16 -15.70 -9.64
CA ARG A 156 7.69 -14.69 -8.68
C ARG A 156 8.02 -13.27 -9.14
N HIS A 157 9.24 -13.02 -9.61
CA HIS A 157 9.61 -11.71 -10.19
C HIS A 157 8.73 -11.33 -11.39
N ALA A 158 8.43 -12.29 -12.27
CA ALA A 158 7.56 -12.05 -13.43
C ALA A 158 6.11 -11.73 -12.99
N ALA A 159 5.58 -12.44 -11.99
CA ALA A 159 4.25 -12.18 -11.42
C ALA A 159 4.18 -10.83 -10.69
N ASP A 160 5.20 -10.50 -9.88
CA ASP A 160 5.33 -9.20 -9.21
C ASP A 160 5.40 -8.07 -10.24
N TYR A 161 6.18 -8.24 -11.31
CA TYR A 161 6.28 -7.26 -12.39
C TYR A 161 4.91 -7.03 -13.04
N LYS A 162 4.19 -8.09 -13.39
CA LYS A 162 2.85 -8.00 -13.99
C LYS A 162 1.89 -7.22 -13.07
N THR A 163 1.83 -7.58 -11.79
CA THR A 163 0.91 -6.97 -10.82
C THR A 163 1.25 -5.51 -10.56
N ASN A 164 2.53 -5.18 -10.39
CA ASN A 164 2.98 -3.81 -10.13
C ASN A 164 2.76 -2.85 -11.32
N HIS A 165 2.69 -3.39 -12.54
CA HIS A 165 2.46 -2.64 -13.78
C HIS A 165 1.02 -2.72 -14.29
N GLN A 166 0.10 -3.34 -13.54
CA GLN A 166 -1.33 -3.16 -13.80
C GLN A 166 -1.70 -1.68 -13.69
N LEU A 167 -2.64 -1.26 -14.52
CA LEU A 167 -3.07 0.14 -14.61
C LEU A 167 -4.36 0.33 -13.82
N VAL A 168 -4.48 1.49 -13.20
CA VAL A 168 -5.71 1.97 -12.59
C VAL A 168 -5.89 3.45 -12.90
N GLN A 169 -7.12 3.94 -12.95
CA GLN A 169 -7.38 5.35 -13.20
C GLN A 169 -7.24 6.15 -11.91
N THR A 170 -6.39 7.17 -11.90
CA THR A 170 -6.20 8.09 -10.77
C THR A 170 -6.44 9.53 -11.22
N ILE A 171 -6.81 10.44 -10.32
CA ILE A 171 -6.89 11.86 -10.70
C ILE A 171 -5.51 12.37 -11.14
N SER A 172 -5.48 13.14 -12.22
CA SER A 172 -4.24 13.69 -12.75
C SER A 172 -3.57 14.64 -11.76
N SER A 173 -2.24 14.57 -11.71
CA SER A 173 -1.43 15.37 -10.79
C SER A 173 -1.51 16.89 -11.06
N SER A 174 -2.01 17.31 -12.23
CA SER A 174 -2.29 18.72 -12.51
C SER A 174 -3.53 19.24 -11.79
N THR A 175 -4.48 18.36 -11.50
CA THR A 175 -5.79 18.72 -10.96
C THR A 175 -5.82 18.50 -9.45
N TYR A 176 -5.30 17.37 -8.97
CA TYR A 176 -5.25 17.03 -7.56
C TYR A 176 -3.81 16.86 -7.09
N THR A 177 -3.44 17.58 -6.03
CA THR A 177 -2.13 17.46 -5.38
C THR A 177 -2.29 16.70 -4.07
N ASN A 178 -1.85 15.43 -4.08
CA ASN A 178 -1.78 14.62 -2.87
C ASN A 178 -0.61 15.09 -1.98
N GLN A 179 -0.94 15.52 -0.76
CA GLN A 179 0.01 16.00 0.26
C GLN A 179 0.62 14.87 1.09
N ASN A 180 0.04 13.67 1.06
CA ASN A 180 0.49 12.53 1.86
C ASN A 180 1.82 11.97 1.34
N ILE A 181 2.66 11.54 2.28
CA ILE A 181 4.02 11.11 1.97
C ILE A 181 4.06 9.60 1.88
N THR A 182 4.60 9.08 0.78
CA THR A 182 4.75 7.64 0.54
C THR A 182 6.19 7.32 0.24
N THR A 183 6.72 6.26 0.85
CA THR A 183 8.07 5.73 0.55
C THR A 183 8.17 5.43 -0.95
N PRO A 184 9.28 5.80 -1.60
CA PRO A 184 9.46 5.44 -3.00
C PRO A 184 9.60 3.92 -3.17
N ALA A 185 9.13 3.41 -4.31
CA ALA A 185 9.31 2.01 -4.67
C ALA A 185 10.80 1.64 -4.59
N LYS A 186 11.11 0.51 -3.93
CA LYS A 186 12.48 0.05 -3.77
C LYS A 186 12.88 -0.67 -5.06
N SER A 187 13.92 -0.23 -5.75
CA SER A 187 14.52 -1.08 -6.80
C SER A 187 15.13 -2.32 -6.15
N SER A 188 14.97 -3.49 -6.78
CA SER A 188 15.56 -4.77 -6.31
C SER A 188 17.09 -4.80 -6.42
N PHE A 189 17.69 -3.74 -6.96
CA PHE A 189 19.13 -3.50 -6.98
C PHE A 189 19.48 -2.25 -6.16
N LYS A 190 19.84 -2.45 -4.89
CA LYS A 190 20.61 -1.47 -4.11
C LYS A 190 21.63 -2.18 -3.23
N ILE A 191 22.88 -2.21 -3.67
CA ILE A 191 24.03 -2.46 -2.79
C ILE A 191 24.29 -1.14 -2.06
N ASN A 192 23.64 -0.93 -0.91
CA ASN A 192 23.75 0.30 -0.13
C ASN A 192 24.95 0.26 0.83
N TRP A 193 26.15 -0.02 0.34
CA TRP A 193 27.35 0.02 1.19
C TRP A 193 28.05 1.39 1.20
N PHE A 194 27.86 2.26 0.19
CA PHE A 194 28.68 3.48 0.08
C PHE A 194 28.05 4.79 -0.41
N HIS A 195 26.73 4.96 -0.44
CA HIS A 195 26.17 6.27 -0.82
C HIS A 195 25.02 6.72 0.09
N LYS A 196 25.32 7.62 1.03
CA LYS A 196 24.36 8.66 1.44
C LYS A 196 24.07 9.49 0.20
N LYS A 197 22.84 9.47 -0.29
CA LYS A 197 22.40 10.43 -1.31
C LYS A 197 22.21 11.81 -0.65
N PRO A 198 22.57 12.91 -1.32
CA PRO A 198 22.20 14.25 -0.89
C PRO A 198 20.68 14.43 -1.04
N ASP A 199 20.15 15.33 -0.21
CA ASP A 199 18.73 15.59 0.00
C ASP A 199 18.00 15.87 -1.31
N SER A 200 17.08 14.98 -1.68
CA SER A 200 16.20 15.17 -2.82
C SER A 200 14.93 15.86 -2.36
N GLU A 201 14.70 17.07 -2.88
CA GLU A 201 13.46 17.84 -2.78
C GLU A 201 12.21 16.98 -2.95
N LEU A 202 11.14 17.40 -2.28
CA LEU A 202 9.77 16.86 -2.20
C LEU A 202 9.02 16.78 -3.54
N LEU A 203 9.70 16.39 -4.61
CA LEU A 203 9.05 16.07 -5.87
C LEU A 203 8.45 14.66 -5.77
N PRO A 204 7.20 14.45 -6.22
CA PRO A 204 6.65 13.10 -6.32
C PRO A 204 7.62 12.22 -7.14
N PRO A 205 7.76 10.92 -6.80
CA PRO A 205 8.63 10.03 -7.56
C PRO A 205 8.25 10.13 -9.04
N LYS A 206 9.27 10.31 -9.90
CA LYS A 206 9.08 10.39 -11.35
C LYS A 206 8.27 9.18 -11.80
N LYS A 207 7.04 9.40 -12.27
CA LYS A 207 6.14 8.33 -12.78
C LYS A 207 6.89 7.41 -13.74
N HIS A 208 6.67 6.09 -13.62
CA HIS A 208 7.30 5.11 -14.50
C HIS A 208 6.92 5.37 -15.98
N TRP A 209 7.75 4.88 -16.92
CA TRP A 209 7.52 5.05 -18.36
C TRP A 209 6.11 4.62 -18.79
N CYS A 210 5.60 3.51 -18.24
CA CYS A 210 4.25 3.00 -18.50
C CYS A 210 3.16 4.00 -18.08
N SER A 211 3.37 4.71 -16.98
CA SER A 211 2.49 5.78 -16.48
C SER A 211 2.59 7.09 -17.28
N ARG A 212 3.56 7.23 -18.20
CA ARG A 212 3.74 8.42 -19.06
C ARG A 212 3.25 8.25 -20.50
N ARG A 213 2.95 7.03 -20.94
CA ARG A 213 2.37 6.81 -22.26
C ARG A 213 0.94 7.35 -22.28
N ARG A 214 0.73 8.52 -22.91
CA ARG A 214 -0.58 8.85 -23.49
C ARG A 214 -0.94 7.72 -24.46
N LYS A 215 -2.16 7.21 -24.31
CA LYS A 215 -2.88 6.23 -25.14
C LYS A 215 -2.05 5.62 -26.28
N VAL A 216 -1.55 4.41 -26.06
CA VAL A 216 -1.58 3.40 -27.10
C VAL A 216 -2.53 2.34 -26.58
N PHE A 217 -3.80 2.43 -26.99
CA PHE A 217 -4.67 1.27 -26.96
C PHE A 217 -3.88 0.12 -27.62
N PRO A 218 -3.79 -1.09 -27.05
CA PRO A 218 -3.64 -2.26 -27.88
C PRO A 218 -4.84 -2.21 -28.83
N ALA A 219 -4.57 -1.98 -30.11
CA ALA A 219 -5.60 -2.12 -31.12
C ALA A 219 -6.24 -3.50 -30.95
N ASP A 220 -7.56 -3.51 -30.81
CA ASP A 220 -8.44 -4.53 -31.36
C ASP A 220 -8.08 -5.99 -31.05
N PHE A 221 -8.50 -6.49 -29.88
CA PHE A 221 -9.09 -7.83 -29.89
C PHE A 221 -10.55 -7.68 -30.30
N ARG A 222 -10.79 -7.59 -31.62
CA ARG A 222 -12.12 -7.66 -32.22
C ARG A 222 -12.80 -8.94 -31.73
N ARG A 223 -13.68 -8.81 -30.73
CA ARG A 223 -14.77 -9.77 -30.54
C ARG A 223 -15.75 -9.47 -31.68
N THR A 224 -15.87 -10.38 -32.63
CA THR A 224 -16.82 -10.28 -33.74
C THR A 224 -18.25 -10.30 -33.20
N THR A 225 -18.83 -9.12 -32.97
CA THR A 225 -20.29 -8.96 -32.87
C THR A 225 -20.84 -8.66 -34.27
N PRO A 226 -21.91 -9.34 -34.72
CA PRO A 226 -22.53 -9.06 -36.01
C PRO A 226 -23.21 -7.68 -36.00
N PRO A 227 -23.34 -7.02 -37.17
CA PRO A 227 -23.79 -5.64 -37.25
C PRO A 227 -25.31 -5.58 -37.08
N GLY A 228 -25.77 -4.94 -36.00
CA GLY A 228 -27.20 -4.73 -35.79
C GLY A 228 -27.58 -4.31 -34.37
N SER A 229 -27.19 -3.11 -33.95
CA SER A 229 -27.96 -2.31 -32.99
C SER A 229 -27.33 -0.92 -32.86
N GLN A 230 -28.11 0.09 -33.18
CA GLN A 230 -27.74 1.49 -32.97
C GLN A 230 -27.87 1.78 -31.48
N SER A 231 -26.76 1.92 -30.77
CA SER A 231 -26.74 2.44 -29.40
C SER A 231 -26.65 3.97 -29.44
N SER A 232 -27.50 4.60 -28.65
CA SER A 232 -27.78 6.03 -28.52
C SER A 232 -26.54 6.92 -28.31
N THR A 233 -26.49 8.06 -29.01
CA THR A 233 -25.43 9.08 -28.98
C THR A 233 -25.38 9.92 -27.70
N VAL A 234 -26.34 9.75 -26.78
CA VAL A 234 -26.44 10.50 -25.52
C VAL A 234 -25.58 9.91 -24.39
N ASP A 235 -25.32 8.61 -24.40
CA ASP A 235 -24.58 7.95 -23.31
C ASP A 235 -23.05 8.13 -23.43
N ALA A 236 -22.55 8.23 -24.68
CA ALA A 236 -21.12 8.43 -24.95
C ALA A 236 -20.60 9.81 -24.48
N ALA A 237 -21.42 10.86 -24.58
CA ALA A 237 -21.03 12.22 -24.16
C ALA A 237 -20.95 12.36 -22.63
N ALA A 238 -21.80 11.65 -21.89
CA ALA A 238 -21.79 11.63 -20.43
C ALA A 238 -20.55 10.87 -19.89
N GLU A 239 -20.17 9.74 -20.50
CA GLU A 239 -18.94 9.01 -20.16
C GLU A 239 -17.66 9.81 -20.39
N GLU A 240 -17.59 10.60 -21.48
CA GLU A 240 -16.44 11.44 -21.77
C GLU A 240 -16.27 12.57 -20.73
N SER A 241 -17.37 13.17 -20.27
CA SER A 241 -17.34 14.24 -19.26
C SER A 241 -16.87 13.77 -17.88
N ASN A 242 -17.30 12.57 -17.45
CA ASN A 242 -16.90 12.01 -16.15
C ASN A 242 -15.44 11.51 -16.15
N THR A 243 -14.88 11.20 -17.33
CA THR A 243 -13.49 10.73 -17.50
C THR A 243 -12.48 11.86 -17.58
N ALA A 244 -12.95 13.10 -17.80
CA ALA A 244 -12.09 14.28 -17.77
C ALA A 244 -11.40 14.41 -16.40
N GLY A 245 -10.07 14.38 -16.41
CA GLY A 245 -9.24 14.54 -15.20
C GLY A 245 -8.71 13.24 -14.58
N PHE A 246 -9.10 12.06 -15.06
CA PHE A 246 -8.48 10.79 -14.66
C PHE A 246 -7.43 10.32 -15.66
N GLU A 247 -6.30 9.82 -15.17
CA GLU A 247 -5.19 9.30 -15.95
C GLU A 247 -4.76 7.89 -15.50
N PRO A 248 -4.27 7.04 -16.41
CA PRO A 248 -3.79 5.72 -16.06
C PRO A 248 -2.48 5.82 -15.24
N THR A 249 -2.43 5.12 -14.12
CA THR A 249 -1.28 5.04 -13.22
C THR A 249 -1.00 3.57 -12.90
N CYS A 250 0.28 3.17 -12.90
CA CYS A 250 0.67 1.83 -12.49
C CYS A 250 0.39 1.58 -11.00
N TRP A 251 0.02 0.36 -10.64
CA TRP A 251 -0.28 -0.01 -9.25
C TRP A 251 0.86 0.35 -8.28
N GLN A 252 2.11 0.12 -8.66
CA GLN A 252 3.28 0.48 -7.82
C GLN A 252 3.45 1.99 -7.58
N ASP A 253 2.88 2.84 -8.44
CA ASP A 253 2.96 4.30 -8.37
C ASP A 253 1.80 4.91 -7.56
N LEU A 254 0.79 4.10 -7.21
CA LEU A 254 -0.32 4.53 -6.38
C LEU A 254 0.20 4.97 -4.99
N ARG A 255 -0.30 6.09 -4.46
CA ARG A 255 0.03 6.63 -3.13
C ARG A 255 -1.19 6.70 -2.23
N VAL A 256 -0.97 6.63 -0.91
CA VAL A 256 -2.06 6.79 0.07
C VAL A 256 -2.63 8.20 -0.07
N GLY A 257 -3.95 8.33 -0.06
CA GLY A 257 -4.64 9.60 -0.32
C GLY A 257 -4.87 9.93 -1.80
N ASP A 258 -4.49 9.06 -2.74
CA ASP A 258 -4.89 9.21 -4.14
C ASP A 258 -6.36 8.80 -4.32
N PHE A 259 -7.09 9.58 -5.11
CA PHE A 259 -8.41 9.22 -5.60
C PHE A 259 -8.28 8.34 -6.83
N VAL A 260 -8.99 7.22 -6.80
CA VAL A 260 -8.91 6.16 -7.80
C VAL A 260 -10.29 5.87 -8.33
N ARG A 261 -10.40 5.64 -9.62
CA ARG A 261 -11.63 5.32 -10.30
C ARG A 261 -11.56 3.87 -10.78
N LEU A 262 -12.47 3.02 -10.29
CA LEU A 262 -12.57 1.60 -10.66
C LEU A 262 -13.77 1.37 -11.57
N LYS A 263 -13.58 0.58 -12.63
CA LYS A 263 -14.64 0.13 -13.54
C LYS A 263 -15.14 -1.26 -13.15
N ASN A 264 -16.18 -1.72 -13.84
CA ASN A 264 -16.63 -3.09 -13.72
C ASN A 264 -15.51 -4.08 -14.09
N ASP A 265 -15.43 -5.18 -13.34
CA ASP A 265 -14.41 -6.22 -13.43
C ASP A 265 -12.97 -5.77 -13.13
N ASP A 266 -12.77 -4.53 -12.63
CA ASP A 266 -11.45 -4.09 -12.20
C ASP A 266 -11.09 -4.75 -10.86
N SER A 267 -9.85 -5.25 -10.78
CA SER A 267 -9.28 -5.70 -9.51
C SER A 267 -8.92 -4.50 -8.64
N VAL A 268 -9.24 -4.59 -7.34
CA VAL A 268 -8.96 -3.53 -6.37
C VAL A 268 -7.44 -3.48 -6.08
N PRO A 269 -6.76 -2.34 -6.34
CA PRO A 269 -5.29 -2.25 -6.31
C PRO A 269 -4.68 -2.13 -4.90
N ALA A 270 -5.47 -1.64 -3.93
CA ALA A 270 -5.09 -1.38 -2.55
C ALA A 270 -6.36 -1.27 -1.69
N ASP A 271 -6.22 -1.28 -0.37
CA ASP A 271 -7.35 -1.06 0.53
C ASP A 271 -7.86 0.39 0.44
N MET A 272 -9.18 0.55 0.49
CA MET A 272 -9.84 1.64 -0.21
C MET A 272 -11.20 1.99 0.40
N ILE A 273 -11.44 3.26 0.69
CA ILE A 273 -12.73 3.77 1.17
C ILE A 273 -13.59 4.23 -0.01
N ILE A 274 -14.83 3.74 -0.07
CA ILE A 274 -15.79 4.06 -1.14
C ILE A 274 -16.35 5.47 -0.88
N CYS A 275 -16.04 6.42 -1.77
CA CYS A 275 -16.57 7.79 -1.64
C CYS A 275 -17.96 7.92 -2.26
N ALA A 276 -18.12 7.43 -3.48
CA ALA A 276 -19.39 7.39 -4.18
C ALA A 276 -19.51 6.08 -4.98
N THR A 277 -20.67 5.81 -5.56
CA THR A 277 -20.82 4.82 -6.64
C THR A 277 -21.58 5.44 -7.80
N SER A 278 -21.61 4.75 -8.94
CA SER A 278 -22.42 5.12 -10.11
C SER A 278 -23.91 5.18 -9.78
N ASP A 279 -24.38 4.29 -8.91
CA ASP A 279 -25.75 4.32 -8.40
C ASP A 279 -25.95 5.59 -7.55
N LYS A 280 -26.88 6.45 -8.00
CA LYS A 280 -27.18 7.73 -7.35
C LYS A 280 -28.11 7.59 -6.17
N GLU A 281 -28.95 6.56 -6.17
CA GLU A 281 -30.04 6.43 -5.21
C GLU A 281 -29.56 5.64 -3.99
N GLU A 282 -28.98 4.46 -4.22
CA GLU A 282 -28.59 3.57 -3.11
C GLU A 282 -27.10 3.67 -2.73
N ASN A 283 -26.26 4.24 -3.62
CA ASN A 283 -24.79 4.29 -3.47
C ASN A 283 -24.16 2.93 -3.11
N VAL A 284 -24.70 1.84 -3.69
CA VAL A 284 -24.22 0.47 -3.47
C VAL A 284 -23.27 0.06 -4.58
N CYS A 285 -22.30 -0.79 -4.24
CA CYS A 285 -21.55 -1.57 -5.20
C CYS A 285 -21.39 -3.01 -4.72
N PHE A 286 -21.00 -3.90 -5.63
CA PHE A 286 -20.81 -5.31 -5.31
C PHE A 286 -19.36 -5.72 -5.56
N ILE A 287 -18.87 -6.63 -4.73
CA ILE A 287 -17.53 -7.18 -4.86
C ILE A 287 -17.55 -8.71 -4.83
N GLU A 288 -16.67 -9.28 -5.64
CA GLU A 288 -16.32 -10.70 -5.58
C GLU A 288 -15.10 -10.88 -4.67
N THR A 289 -15.21 -11.74 -3.66
CA THR A 289 -14.13 -12.04 -2.70
C THR A 289 -13.45 -13.39 -2.94
N LYS A 290 -13.74 -14.06 -4.07
CA LYS A 290 -13.19 -15.37 -4.43
C LYS A 290 -11.68 -15.50 -4.29
N ASN A 291 -10.92 -14.44 -4.53
CA ASN A 291 -9.45 -14.44 -4.40
C ASN A 291 -8.94 -14.35 -2.95
N LEU A 292 -9.79 -13.95 -2.00
CA LEU A 292 -9.44 -13.77 -0.59
C LEU A 292 -9.92 -14.93 0.29
N ASP A 293 -11.21 -15.25 0.21
CA ASP A 293 -11.88 -16.24 1.07
C ASP A 293 -12.48 -17.43 0.30
N GLY A 294 -12.42 -17.40 -1.04
CA GLY A 294 -13.00 -18.44 -1.89
C GLY A 294 -14.52 -18.35 -2.04
N GLU A 295 -15.17 -17.33 -1.46
CA GLU A 295 -16.60 -17.13 -1.62
C GLU A 295 -16.93 -16.66 -3.04
N THR A 296 -17.92 -17.30 -3.65
CA THR A 296 -18.37 -17.00 -5.03
C THR A 296 -19.51 -16.00 -5.08
N ASN A 297 -20.11 -15.70 -3.92
CA ASN A 297 -21.22 -14.78 -3.85
C ASN A 297 -20.72 -13.34 -3.85
N LEU A 298 -21.44 -12.47 -4.55
CA LEU A 298 -21.19 -11.05 -4.52
C LEU A 298 -21.59 -10.49 -3.15
N LYS A 299 -20.68 -9.75 -2.52
CA LYS A 299 -20.95 -9.00 -1.28
C LYS A 299 -21.29 -7.56 -1.63
N SER A 300 -22.39 -7.04 -1.09
CA SER A 300 -22.72 -5.62 -1.22
C SER A 300 -21.83 -4.77 -0.31
N ARG A 301 -21.46 -3.58 -0.79
CA ARG A 301 -20.73 -2.54 -0.06
C ARG A 301 -21.40 -1.20 -0.34
N HIS A 302 -21.34 -0.29 0.63
CA HIS A 302 -22.03 1.00 0.56
C HIS A 302 -21.02 2.14 0.58
N ALA A 303 -21.19 3.14 -0.28
CA ALA A 303 -20.42 4.36 -0.16
C ALA A 303 -20.77 5.13 1.11
N LEU A 304 -19.81 5.89 1.63
CA LEU A 304 -20.08 6.77 2.76
C LEU A 304 -21.00 7.91 2.34
N PRO A 305 -22.18 8.10 2.99
CA PRO A 305 -23.11 9.16 2.62
C PRO A 305 -22.47 10.55 2.65
N SER A 306 -21.54 10.78 3.58
CA SER A 306 -20.80 12.04 3.74
C SER A 306 -19.82 12.35 2.60
N LEU A 307 -19.46 11.37 1.78
CA LEU A 307 -18.55 11.51 0.64
C LEU A 307 -19.25 11.32 -0.72
N SER A 308 -20.55 10.99 -0.72
CA SER A 308 -21.33 10.65 -1.92
C SER A 308 -21.40 11.74 -2.99
N HIS A 309 -21.06 12.99 -2.63
CA HIS A 309 -20.96 14.13 -3.54
C HIS A 309 -19.68 14.12 -4.39
N LEU A 310 -18.66 13.35 -4.00
CA LEU A 310 -17.41 13.21 -4.74
C LEU A 310 -17.62 12.26 -5.92
N ARG A 311 -18.14 12.77 -7.04
CA ARG A 311 -18.45 11.93 -8.23
C ARG A 311 -17.57 12.22 -9.43
N SER A 312 -17.03 13.42 -9.54
CA SER A 312 -16.10 13.80 -10.60
C SER A 312 -14.69 14.07 -10.07
N ALA A 313 -13.70 14.04 -10.97
CA ALA A 313 -12.32 14.42 -10.63
C ALA A 313 -12.24 15.87 -10.12
N HIS A 314 -13.06 16.77 -10.68
CA HIS A 314 -13.12 18.17 -10.25
C HIS A 314 -13.71 18.30 -8.84
N ASP A 315 -14.77 17.54 -8.53
CA ASP A 315 -15.36 17.57 -7.19
C ASP A 315 -14.37 17.07 -6.13
N CYS A 316 -13.61 16.02 -6.43
CA CYS A 316 -12.57 15.51 -5.53
C CYS A 316 -11.44 16.52 -5.32
N ALA A 317 -11.04 17.22 -6.37
CA ALA A 317 -9.93 18.17 -6.33
C ALA A 317 -10.29 19.55 -5.80
N ASN A 318 -11.59 19.87 -5.67
CA ASN A 318 -12.05 21.17 -5.22
C ASN A 318 -11.78 21.38 -3.71
N SER A 319 -10.56 21.82 -3.39
CA SER A 319 -10.10 22.10 -2.02
C SER A 319 -10.79 23.31 -1.38
N LYS A 320 -11.49 24.14 -2.16
CA LYS A 320 -12.25 25.29 -1.61
C LYS A 320 -13.54 24.83 -0.94
N HIS A 321 -14.10 23.70 -1.35
CA HIS A 321 -15.32 23.18 -0.77
C HIS A 321 -15.05 22.54 0.60
N ARG A 322 -15.76 22.98 1.65
CA ARG A 322 -15.52 22.52 3.03
C ARG A 322 -15.64 21.01 3.18
N LYS A 323 -16.64 20.37 2.55
CA LYS A 323 -16.85 18.91 2.63
C LYS A 323 -15.79 18.07 1.90
N ASN A 324 -14.93 18.70 1.10
CA ASN A 324 -13.86 18.00 0.38
C ASN A 324 -12.55 17.99 1.15
N ARG A 325 -12.51 18.69 2.30
CA ARG A 325 -11.36 18.76 3.19
C ARG A 325 -11.65 17.92 4.41
N PHE A 326 -10.95 16.80 4.54
CA PHE A 326 -11.15 15.89 5.65
C PHE A 326 -9.90 15.06 5.90
N VAL A 327 -9.84 14.48 7.09
CA VAL A 327 -8.78 13.58 7.53
C VAL A 327 -9.40 12.21 7.75
N VAL A 328 -8.77 11.17 7.22
CA VAL A 328 -9.12 9.78 7.55
C VAL A 328 -8.18 9.32 8.64
N GLU A 329 -8.72 9.04 9.82
CA GLU A 329 -8.00 8.45 10.94
C GLU A 329 -8.19 6.94 10.93
N ASN A 330 -7.13 6.21 10.58
CA ASN A 330 -7.09 4.76 10.57
C ASN A 330 -6.42 4.23 11.83
N GLU A 331 -6.94 3.10 12.33
CA GLU A 331 -6.25 2.30 13.32
C GLU A 331 -4.96 1.67 12.78
N VAL A 332 -4.24 0.97 13.65
CA VAL A 332 -3.06 0.20 13.26
C VAL A 332 -3.50 -0.90 12.27
N PRO A 333 -2.82 -1.07 11.12
CA PRO A 333 -3.18 -2.12 10.17
C PRO A 333 -3.16 -3.51 10.82
N ASP A 334 -4.31 -4.17 10.83
CA ASP A 334 -4.50 -5.53 11.33
C ASP A 334 -4.68 -6.52 10.16
N ALA A 335 -4.34 -7.78 10.37
CA ALA A 335 -4.50 -8.85 9.40
C ALA A 335 -5.95 -9.40 9.33
N ASN A 336 -6.82 -8.99 10.26
CA ASN A 336 -8.22 -9.38 10.24
C ASN A 336 -8.95 -8.77 9.03
N MET A 337 -9.34 -9.61 8.07
CA MET A 337 -10.02 -9.17 6.84
C MET A 337 -11.50 -8.86 7.01
N PHE A 338 -12.10 -9.14 8.18
CA PHE A 338 -13.53 -8.96 8.44
C PHE A 338 -13.85 -7.77 9.33
N ALA A 339 -12.84 -7.19 9.97
CA ALA A 339 -12.97 -6.02 10.82
C ALA A 339 -12.13 -4.88 10.25
N TYR A 340 -12.73 -3.70 10.19
CA TYR A 340 -12.05 -2.46 9.87
C TYR A 340 -12.75 -1.35 10.63
N SER A 341 -11.98 -0.50 11.31
CA SER A 341 -12.47 0.66 12.03
C SER A 341 -11.60 1.86 11.69
N ALA A 342 -12.25 2.92 11.22
CA ALA A 342 -11.64 4.22 11.00
C ALA A 342 -12.67 5.33 11.23
N ALA A 343 -12.21 6.58 11.25
CA ALA A 343 -13.09 7.74 11.33
C ALA A 343 -12.67 8.80 10.32
N ILE A 344 -13.64 9.39 9.64
CA ILE A 344 -13.44 10.60 8.84
C ILE A 344 -13.74 11.80 9.71
N VAL A 345 -12.78 12.70 9.83
CA VAL A 345 -12.87 13.94 10.60
C VAL A 345 -12.93 15.11 9.62
N PHE A 346 -14.02 15.87 9.67
CA PHE A 346 -14.18 17.12 8.94
C PHE A 346 -13.81 18.29 9.88
N PRO A 347 -12.67 18.97 9.67
CA PRO A 347 -12.26 20.08 10.54
C PRO A 347 -13.14 21.33 10.33
N ASP A 348 -13.42 22.04 11.41
CA ASP A 348 -14.14 23.31 11.39
C ASP A 348 -13.19 24.47 11.07
N LEU A 349 -12.91 24.65 9.78
CA LEU A 349 -11.90 25.59 9.27
C LEU A 349 -12.26 27.08 9.42
N ASP A 350 -13.47 27.39 9.89
CA ASP A 350 -13.91 28.76 10.19
C ASP A 350 -13.35 29.26 11.54
N VAL A 351 -12.90 28.35 12.41
CA VAL A 351 -12.42 28.68 13.77
C VAL A 351 -10.90 28.89 13.81
N ASP A 352 -10.15 28.33 12.84
CA ASP A 352 -8.68 28.38 12.82
C ASP A 352 -8.09 29.75 12.44
N GLN A 353 -8.84 30.62 11.76
CA GLN A 353 -8.40 32.01 11.53
C GLN A 353 -8.57 32.91 12.76
N ALA A 354 -9.48 32.56 13.68
CA ALA A 354 -9.67 33.26 14.95
C ALA A 354 -8.80 32.69 16.09
N LEU A 355 -8.50 31.38 16.06
CA LEU A 355 -7.74 30.68 17.11
C LEU A 355 -6.21 30.67 16.93
N ALA A 356 -5.67 31.30 15.88
CA ALA A 356 -4.24 31.60 15.84
C ALA A 356 -3.77 32.49 17.03
N HIS A 357 -4.72 33.05 17.80
CA HIS A 357 -4.43 33.78 19.04
C HIS A 357 -4.95 33.17 20.35
N GLU A 358 -5.73 32.09 20.37
CA GLU A 358 -6.20 31.50 21.63
C GLU A 358 -6.20 29.98 21.63
N GLN A 359 -5.31 29.41 22.44
CA GLN A 359 -5.35 28.01 22.85
C GLN A 359 -6.60 27.76 23.72
N THR A 360 -7.68 27.27 23.14
CA THR A 360 -8.73 26.54 23.86
C THR A 360 -8.17 25.12 24.14
N LYS A 361 -7.90 24.64 25.36
CA LYS A 361 -8.70 24.56 26.60
C LYS A 361 -10.11 24.05 26.36
N ASP A 362 -10.20 22.86 25.77
CA ASP A 362 -11.07 21.74 26.19
C ASP A 362 -10.97 20.63 25.13
N GLY A 363 -10.94 19.36 25.55
CA GLY A 363 -10.75 18.19 24.70
C GLY A 363 -11.91 17.85 23.77
N HIS A 364 -12.65 18.84 23.28
CA HIS A 364 -13.61 18.68 22.18
C HIS A 364 -12.87 18.95 20.87
N GLN A 365 -12.52 17.92 20.12
CA GLN A 365 -12.22 18.10 18.71
C GLN A 365 -13.52 18.56 18.03
N ALA A 366 -13.68 19.86 17.85
CA ALA A 366 -14.81 20.51 17.19
C ALA A 366 -14.77 20.23 15.68
N GLY A 367 -15.12 19.01 15.29
CA GLY A 367 -15.22 18.59 13.90
C GLY A 367 -16.22 17.45 13.78
N HIS A 368 -17.01 17.48 12.72
CA HIS A 368 -17.96 16.41 12.42
C HIS A 368 -17.19 15.11 12.14
N ARG A 369 -17.44 14.06 12.94
CA ARG A 369 -16.79 12.75 12.83
C ARG A 369 -17.76 11.72 12.27
N VAL A 370 -17.32 10.96 11.27
CA VAL A 370 -18.11 9.91 10.62
C VAL A 370 -17.36 8.58 10.75
N PRO A 371 -17.95 7.56 11.40
CA PRO A 371 -17.32 6.25 11.49
C PRO A 371 -17.27 5.59 10.11
N VAL A 372 -16.21 4.82 9.87
CA VAL A 372 -16.00 4.03 8.67
C VAL A 372 -15.82 2.58 9.09
N ASP A 373 -16.76 1.76 8.64
CA ASP A 373 -16.78 0.33 8.91
C ASP A 373 -16.39 -0.47 7.66
N MET A 374 -16.15 -1.77 7.85
CA MET A 374 -15.86 -2.72 6.78
C MET A 374 -16.83 -2.58 5.60
N ASN A 375 -18.14 -2.37 5.82
CA ASN A 375 -19.15 -2.22 4.74
C ASN A 375 -18.86 -1.11 3.72
N SER A 376 -18.02 -0.13 4.06
CA SER A 376 -17.64 1.00 3.21
C SER A 376 -16.22 0.92 2.65
N VAL A 377 -15.56 -0.22 2.80
CA VAL A 377 -14.19 -0.47 2.37
C VAL A 377 -14.12 -1.59 1.34
N LEU A 378 -13.23 -1.40 0.37
CA LEU A 378 -12.79 -2.41 -0.59
C LEU A 378 -11.39 -2.89 -0.21
N LEU A 379 -11.18 -4.20 -0.22
CA LEU A 379 -9.89 -4.80 0.11
C LEU A 379 -9.11 -5.13 -1.16
N ARG A 380 -7.79 -5.01 -1.09
CA ARG A 380 -6.94 -5.45 -2.19
C ARG A 380 -7.19 -6.93 -2.52
N GLY A 381 -7.34 -7.24 -3.81
CA GLY A 381 -7.55 -8.61 -4.29
C GLY A 381 -9.02 -8.97 -4.52
N THR A 382 -9.97 -8.17 -4.02
CA THR A 382 -11.37 -8.26 -4.45
C THR A 382 -11.52 -7.73 -5.87
N VAL A 383 -12.53 -8.23 -6.59
CA VAL A 383 -12.89 -7.73 -7.93
C VAL A 383 -14.18 -6.96 -7.81
N PHE A 384 -14.21 -5.76 -8.39
CA PHE A 384 -15.42 -4.94 -8.46
C PHE A 384 -16.37 -5.56 -9.50
N GLY A 385 -17.61 -5.84 -9.11
CA GLY A 385 -18.58 -6.54 -9.97
C GLY A 385 -19.97 -5.93 -9.90
N THR A 386 -20.81 -6.25 -10.90
CA THR A 386 -22.24 -5.91 -10.92
C THR A 386 -23.10 -7.17 -10.86
N PRO A 387 -24.25 -7.15 -10.15
CA PRO A 387 -25.10 -8.33 -9.96
C PRO A 387 -25.82 -8.77 -11.24
N ASN A 388 -26.03 -7.85 -12.19
CA ASN A 388 -26.57 -8.16 -13.49
C ASN A 388 -25.44 -8.13 -14.52
N GLY A 389 -25.25 -9.23 -15.25
CA GLY A 389 -24.30 -9.33 -16.38
C GLY A 389 -24.63 -8.45 -17.58
N SER A 390 -25.33 -7.32 -17.36
CA SER A 390 -25.45 -6.24 -18.32
C SER A 390 -24.06 -5.64 -18.53
N SER A 391 -23.53 -5.77 -19.74
CA SER A 391 -22.38 -5.01 -20.26
C SER A 391 -22.70 -3.51 -20.40
N ASP A 392 -23.47 -2.97 -19.47
CA ASP A 392 -23.84 -1.58 -19.41
C ASP A 392 -22.65 -0.83 -18.81
N SER A 393 -21.81 -0.38 -19.73
CA SER A 393 -20.84 0.71 -19.59
C SER A 393 -21.38 1.99 -18.92
N SER A 394 -22.66 2.05 -18.54
CA SER A 394 -23.33 3.21 -17.93
C SER A 394 -23.02 3.41 -16.44
N PHE A 395 -22.24 2.54 -15.81
CA PHE A 395 -21.81 2.71 -14.42
C PHE A 395 -20.61 3.68 -14.35
N SER A 396 -20.93 4.98 -14.23
CA SER A 396 -19.96 6.05 -14.07
C SER A 396 -19.06 5.80 -12.86
N PRO A 397 -17.74 5.66 -13.04
CA PRO A 397 -16.92 5.02 -12.05
C PRO A 397 -16.49 6.06 -11.02
N ALA A 398 -16.64 5.69 -9.77
CA ALA A 398 -16.59 6.64 -8.67
C ALA A 398 -15.20 6.69 -8.03
N PRO A 399 -14.82 7.86 -7.48
CA PRO A 399 -13.57 7.99 -6.77
C PRO A 399 -13.64 7.16 -5.49
N ILE A 400 -12.61 6.39 -5.28
CA ILE A 400 -12.37 5.58 -4.10
C ILE A 400 -11.04 6.08 -3.56
N LEU A 401 -11.00 6.32 -2.25
CA LEU A 401 -9.85 6.89 -1.61
C LEU A 401 -8.96 5.78 -1.06
N ARG A 402 -7.69 5.75 -1.46
CA ARG A 402 -6.75 4.84 -0.82
C ARG A 402 -6.46 5.31 0.61
N SER A 403 -6.88 4.51 1.58
CA SER A 403 -6.75 4.77 3.03
C SER A 403 -5.49 4.17 3.65
#